data_AF-A0A852GNV1-F1
#
_entry.id   AF-A0A852GNV1-F1
#
_cell.length_a   1.000
_cell.length_b   1.000
_cell.length_c   1.000
_cell.angle_alpha   90.00
_cell.angle_beta   90.00
_cell.angle_gamma   90.00
#
_symmetry.space_group_name_H-M   'P 1'
#
loop_
_entity.id
_entity.type
_entity.pdbx_description
1 polymer ?
#
loop_
_entity_poly.entity_id
_entity_poly.type
_entity_poly.pdbx_seq_one_letter_code
_entity_poly.pdbx_strand_id
1 'polypeptide(L)'
;MTMLKLFGIIFFCSLLSPSQEVLSGLSCAVSPGAMQNVLSDAIIQNGLLQQHLQGLVLPNIVGDGGLLNSPTSITGLHLVKSQLPKLSVVLLPGIGVQLTIAAKLELSGNCLVGLLSDLIDILVDVNITANVKCTNFESGTVQVVIEDCLCILGAIKIKILSGLLSLSVNEIVLNQLRATLPGLLCPVVDIVINLVNIQLMGTLNAVIPVGTAGTIHYQLASLPFTSGLFLGLDLDGAVKQVGGSIIPHDSSASALPPLLDKLLVLGLRQSFLNAVLSLLIQIPPQTFTCTPEVFSGASRLQEAITTLVPAGCSACRGTSPLSVKLTLSGNPLILLEENKATVELSVMIQVFVQHLDGPILNLLLLKAVSVDVKTS
;
A
#
# COMPACT_ATOMS: atom_id res chain seq x y z
N MET A 1 29.95 51.18 8.99
CA MET A 1 28.62 50.79 8.44
C MET A 1 28.71 49.41 7.76
N THR A 2 29.11 48.37 8.50
CA THR A 2 29.50 47.07 7.94
C THR A 2 29.13 45.92 8.89
N MET A 3 27.96 46.01 9.53
CA MET A 3 27.45 44.98 10.45
C MET A 3 25.92 44.78 10.32
N LEU A 4 25.33 45.14 9.18
CA LEU A 4 23.88 44.99 8.94
C LEU A 4 23.52 44.07 7.76
N LYS A 5 24.51 43.46 7.10
CA LYS A 5 24.27 42.56 5.94
C LYS A 5 24.39 41.07 6.26
N LEU A 6 24.85 40.69 7.45
CA LEU A 6 25.02 39.28 7.82
C LEU A 6 23.77 38.66 8.48
N PHE A 7 22.90 39.47 9.09
CA PHE A 7 21.66 38.97 9.72
C PHE A 7 20.54 38.67 8.72
N GLY A 8 20.61 39.20 7.49
CA GLY A 8 19.62 38.92 6.44
C GLY A 8 19.72 37.54 5.81
N ILE A 9 20.89 36.88 5.89
CA ILE A 9 21.10 35.55 5.32
C ILE A 9 20.70 34.45 6.31
N ILE A 10 20.92 34.68 7.62
CA ILE A 10 20.54 33.70 8.65
C ILE A 10 19.02 33.67 8.88
N PHE A 11 18.30 34.79 8.66
CA PHE A 11 16.84 34.85 8.82
C PHE A 11 16.06 34.33 7.60
N PHE A 12 16.69 34.26 6.41
CA PHE A 12 16.07 33.69 5.21
C PHE A 12 16.35 32.19 5.02
N CYS A 13 17.41 31.65 5.63
CA CYS A 13 17.66 30.20 5.63
C CYS A 13 16.75 29.40 6.57
N SER A 14 16.02 30.06 7.48
CA SER A 14 14.98 29.45 8.33
C SER A 14 13.57 29.54 7.74
N LEU A 15 13.40 30.17 6.56
CA LEU A 15 12.16 30.19 5.77
C LEU A 15 12.20 29.22 4.59
N LEU A 16 13.35 28.59 4.34
CA LEU A 16 13.39 27.35 3.60
C LEU A 16 12.91 26.27 4.58
N SER A 17 11.59 26.09 4.65
CA SER A 17 11.05 24.79 5.05
C SER A 17 11.89 23.75 4.32
N PRO A 18 12.53 22.79 5.01
CA PRO A 18 13.00 21.62 4.30
C PRO A 18 11.74 21.14 3.56
N SER A 19 11.82 21.11 2.23
CA SER A 19 10.88 20.33 1.43
C SER A 19 10.71 19.04 2.20
N GLN A 20 9.50 18.80 2.68
CA GLN A 20 9.15 17.66 3.53
C GLN A 20 9.60 16.42 2.76
N GLU A 21 10.83 15.98 2.98
CA GLU A 21 11.28 14.66 2.59
C GLU A 21 10.39 13.76 3.39
N VAL A 22 9.38 13.23 2.71
CA VAL A 22 8.26 12.69 3.45
C VAL A 22 8.76 11.47 4.18
N LEU A 23 8.53 11.53 5.47
CA LEU A 23 9.07 10.60 6.42
C LEU A 23 8.34 9.25 6.22
N SER A 24 8.99 8.29 5.55
CA SER A 24 8.54 6.92 5.32
C SER A 24 9.33 5.89 6.14
N GLY A 25 8.73 5.20 7.11
CA GLY A 25 9.41 4.10 7.83
C GLY A 25 9.47 2.76 7.08
N LEU A 26 8.73 2.66 5.97
CA LEU A 26 8.52 1.44 5.19
C LEU A 26 8.56 1.76 3.70
N SER A 27 9.34 1.03 2.92
CA SER A 27 9.32 1.18 1.46
C SER A 27 8.92 -0.13 0.81
N CYS A 28 8.26 -0.06 -0.35
CA CYS A 28 7.75 -1.22 -1.05
C CYS A 28 8.04 -1.10 -2.56
N ALA A 29 8.48 -2.18 -3.18
CA ALA A 29 8.63 -2.28 -4.63
C ALA A 29 7.68 -3.35 -5.18
N VAL A 30 6.87 -2.95 -6.17
CA VAL A 30 5.91 -3.82 -6.85
C VAL A 30 6.36 -4.06 -8.29
N SER A 31 6.37 -5.32 -8.72
CA SER A 31 6.76 -5.67 -10.09
C SER A 31 5.68 -5.27 -11.11
N PRO A 32 6.05 -5.02 -12.38
CA PRO A 32 5.09 -4.86 -13.46
C PRO A 32 4.14 -6.05 -13.58
N GLY A 33 4.64 -7.28 -13.36
CA GLY A 33 3.84 -8.50 -13.39
C GLY A 33 2.79 -8.55 -12.26
N ALA A 34 3.16 -8.16 -11.05
CA ALA A 34 2.22 -8.04 -9.94
C ALA A 34 1.13 -7.00 -10.23
N MET A 35 1.53 -5.83 -10.75
CA MET A 35 0.59 -4.78 -11.15
C MET A 35 -0.36 -5.27 -12.25
N GLN A 36 0.17 -5.96 -13.26
CA GLN A 36 -0.63 -6.54 -14.33
C GLN A 36 -1.64 -7.56 -13.80
N ASN A 37 -1.26 -8.41 -12.85
CA ASN A 37 -2.17 -9.39 -12.25
C ASN A 37 -3.32 -8.70 -11.51
N VAL A 38 -3.01 -7.71 -10.67
CA VAL A 38 -4.02 -6.95 -9.91
C VAL A 38 -4.96 -6.19 -10.84
N LEU A 39 -4.40 -5.48 -11.83
CA LEU A 39 -5.23 -4.75 -12.80
C LEU A 39 -6.05 -5.68 -13.68
N SER A 40 -5.50 -6.82 -14.11
CA SER A 40 -6.25 -7.81 -14.89
C SER A 40 -7.40 -8.40 -14.08
N ASP A 41 -7.17 -8.72 -12.81
CA ASP A 41 -8.21 -9.24 -11.93
C ASP A 41 -9.32 -8.21 -11.71
N ALA A 42 -8.96 -6.98 -11.35
CA ALA A 42 -9.93 -5.93 -11.08
C ALA A 42 -10.71 -5.48 -12.34
N ILE A 43 -10.01 -5.25 -13.46
CA ILE A 43 -10.60 -4.69 -14.68
C ILE A 43 -11.34 -5.74 -15.50
N ILE A 44 -10.77 -6.95 -15.61
CA ILE A 44 -11.29 -8.02 -16.47
C ILE A 44 -12.09 -9.05 -15.66
N GLN A 45 -11.49 -9.68 -14.65
CA GLN A 45 -12.12 -10.84 -13.96
C GLN A 45 -13.31 -10.43 -13.11
N ASN A 46 -13.18 -9.33 -12.37
CA ASN A 46 -14.28 -8.75 -11.59
C ASN A 46 -15.30 -8.01 -12.47
N GLY A 47 -15.09 -7.98 -13.79
CA GLY A 47 -16.05 -7.46 -14.76
C GLY A 47 -16.26 -5.96 -14.73
N LEU A 48 -15.42 -5.18 -14.01
CA LEU A 48 -15.61 -3.73 -13.87
C LEU A 48 -15.69 -3.02 -15.23
N LEU A 49 -14.79 -3.37 -16.15
CA LEU A 49 -14.80 -2.79 -17.48
C LEU A 49 -16.01 -3.25 -18.29
N GLN A 50 -16.35 -4.54 -18.23
CA GLN A 50 -17.51 -5.08 -18.94
C GLN A 50 -18.82 -4.41 -18.49
N GLN A 51 -19.00 -4.22 -17.18
CA GLN A 51 -20.18 -3.57 -16.61
C GLN A 51 -20.35 -2.12 -17.10
N HIS A 52 -19.25 -1.36 -17.15
CA HIS A 52 -19.31 0.03 -17.64
C HIS A 52 -19.44 0.11 -19.16
N LEU A 53 -18.90 -0.87 -19.89
CA LEU A 53 -19.08 -0.98 -21.34
C LEU A 53 -20.53 -1.32 -21.74
N GLN A 54 -21.26 -2.10 -20.93
CA GLN A 54 -22.68 -2.41 -21.19
C GLN A 54 -23.59 -1.18 -21.10
N GLY A 55 -23.18 -0.16 -20.34
CA GLY A 55 -23.90 1.12 -20.26
C GLY A 55 -23.63 2.07 -21.43
N LEU A 56 -22.80 1.70 -22.40
CA LEU A 56 -22.47 2.56 -23.53
C LEU A 56 -23.66 2.73 -24.48
N VAL A 57 -24.02 3.98 -24.73
CA VAL A 57 -25.00 4.38 -25.74
C VAL A 57 -24.25 4.89 -26.97
N LEU A 58 -24.40 4.19 -28.09
CA LEU A 58 -23.83 4.61 -29.37
C LEU A 58 -24.81 5.54 -30.09
N PRO A 59 -24.32 6.64 -30.71
CA PRO A 59 -25.16 7.51 -31.51
C PRO A 59 -25.65 6.78 -32.76
N ASN A 60 -26.83 7.18 -33.24
CA ASN A 60 -27.36 6.70 -34.50
C ASN A 60 -26.46 7.17 -35.65
N ILE A 61 -26.32 6.32 -36.67
CA ILE A 61 -25.49 6.59 -37.84
C ILE A 61 -26.43 6.88 -39.00
N VAL A 62 -26.40 8.09 -39.56
CA VAL A 62 -27.22 8.48 -40.70
C VAL A 62 -26.30 8.82 -41.87
N GLY A 63 -26.55 8.18 -43.01
CA GLY A 63 -25.82 8.41 -44.25
C GLY A 63 -26.78 8.87 -45.35
N ASP A 64 -26.38 9.92 -46.06
CA ASP A 64 -27.18 10.62 -47.07
C ASP A 64 -27.39 9.82 -48.39
N GLY A 65 -27.06 8.52 -48.36
CA GLY A 65 -27.14 7.61 -49.49
C GLY A 65 -25.86 7.61 -50.32
N GLY A 66 -25.34 6.40 -50.58
CA GLY A 66 -24.25 6.20 -51.53
C GLY A 66 -24.73 6.27 -52.98
N LEU A 67 -24.05 5.54 -53.87
CA LEU A 67 -24.27 5.49 -55.33
C LEU A 67 -25.74 5.25 -55.80
N LEU A 68 -26.62 4.79 -54.91
CA LEU A 68 -28.03 4.48 -55.17
C LEU A 68 -29.02 5.52 -54.60
N ASN A 69 -28.55 6.66 -54.07
CA ASN A 69 -29.37 7.69 -53.40
C ASN A 69 -30.36 7.13 -52.35
N SER A 70 -30.02 5.98 -51.76
CA SER A 70 -30.86 5.31 -50.78
C SER A 70 -30.39 5.73 -49.39
N PRO A 71 -31.16 6.54 -48.65
CA PRO A 71 -30.75 6.97 -47.32
C PRO A 71 -30.54 5.73 -46.45
N THR A 72 -29.40 5.71 -45.75
CA THR A 72 -29.04 4.63 -44.84
C THR A 72 -29.11 5.16 -43.42
N SER A 73 -29.84 4.48 -42.53
CA SER A 73 -29.95 4.86 -41.13
C SER A 73 -29.72 3.64 -40.25
N ILE A 74 -28.76 3.72 -39.35
CA ILE A 74 -28.47 2.68 -38.36
C ILE A 74 -28.85 3.23 -36.99
N THR A 75 -29.78 2.54 -36.34
CA THR A 75 -30.35 2.98 -35.07
C THR A 75 -30.31 1.87 -34.02
N GLY A 76 -30.29 2.25 -32.75
CA GLY A 76 -30.31 1.30 -31.64
C GLY A 76 -29.03 0.46 -31.53
N LEU A 77 -27.89 1.01 -31.95
CA LEU A 77 -26.60 0.37 -31.75
C LEU A 77 -26.30 0.22 -30.28
N HIS A 78 -26.08 -1.01 -29.84
CA HIS A 78 -25.75 -1.34 -28.48
C HIS A 78 -24.70 -2.45 -28.43
N LEU A 79 -23.96 -2.49 -27.32
CA LEU A 79 -22.99 -3.55 -27.07
C LEU A 79 -23.71 -4.84 -26.65
N VAL A 80 -23.59 -5.88 -27.47
CA VAL A 80 -24.12 -7.22 -27.17
C VAL A 80 -23.13 -7.99 -26.31
N LYS A 81 -21.85 -7.94 -26.69
CA LYS A 81 -20.79 -8.69 -26.01
C LYS A 81 -19.46 -7.97 -26.11
N SER A 82 -18.68 -7.99 -25.05
CA SER A 82 -17.27 -7.62 -25.06
C SER A 82 -16.42 -8.81 -24.67
N GLN A 83 -15.30 -8.98 -25.36
CA GLN A 83 -14.25 -9.94 -25.01
C GLN A 83 -13.00 -9.14 -24.71
N LEU A 84 -12.40 -9.37 -23.54
CA LEU A 84 -11.22 -8.67 -23.06
C LEU A 84 -10.04 -9.64 -23.01
N PRO A 85 -9.43 -9.97 -24.17
CA PRO A 85 -8.44 -11.03 -24.25
C PRO A 85 -7.13 -10.72 -23.52
N LYS A 86 -6.73 -9.45 -23.40
CA LYS A 86 -5.41 -9.12 -22.84
C LYS A 86 -5.33 -7.72 -22.25
N LEU A 87 -4.75 -7.64 -21.06
CA LEU A 87 -4.27 -6.42 -20.43
C LEU A 87 -2.77 -6.56 -20.20
N SER A 88 -2.00 -5.53 -20.54
CA SER A 88 -0.56 -5.45 -20.27
C SER A 88 -0.19 -4.14 -19.61
N VAL A 89 0.83 -4.20 -18.76
CA VAL A 89 1.33 -3.06 -17.97
C VAL A 89 2.80 -2.85 -18.27
N VAL A 90 3.17 -1.61 -18.54
CA VAL A 90 4.56 -1.18 -18.67
C VAL A 90 4.78 -0.01 -17.71
N LEU A 91 5.86 -0.06 -16.95
CA LEU A 91 6.25 1.04 -16.07
C LEU A 91 7.17 1.97 -16.84
N LEU A 92 6.81 3.24 -16.91
CA LEU A 92 7.58 4.27 -17.60
C LEU A 92 8.24 5.16 -16.55
N PRO A 93 9.60 5.20 -16.47
CA PRO A 93 10.31 5.97 -15.46
C PRO A 93 9.90 7.45 -15.45
N GLY A 94 9.46 7.97 -14.31
CA GLY A 94 9.07 9.38 -14.13
C GLY A 94 7.79 9.82 -14.85
N ILE A 95 7.16 8.95 -15.65
CA ILE A 95 5.91 9.22 -16.36
C ILE A 95 4.74 8.58 -15.61
N GLY A 96 4.88 7.28 -15.28
CA GLY A 96 3.84 6.52 -14.58
C GLY A 96 3.68 5.12 -15.14
N VAL A 97 2.44 4.65 -15.17
CA VAL A 97 2.05 3.31 -15.60
C VAL A 97 1.37 3.41 -16.96
N GLN A 98 1.95 2.80 -17.99
CA GLN A 98 1.28 2.61 -19.27
C GLN A 98 0.48 1.32 -19.26
N LEU A 99 -0.81 1.46 -19.50
CA LEU A 99 -1.78 0.39 -19.58
C LEU A 99 -2.18 0.17 -21.04
N THR A 100 -2.20 -1.08 -21.48
CA THR A 100 -2.74 -1.44 -22.80
C THR A 100 -3.80 -2.52 -22.65
N ILE A 101 -4.98 -2.25 -23.18
CA ILE A 101 -6.16 -3.13 -23.14
C ILE A 101 -6.55 -3.45 -24.57
N ALA A 102 -6.44 -4.73 -24.94
CA ALA A 102 -7.01 -5.23 -26.18
C ALA A 102 -8.41 -5.78 -25.90
N ALA A 103 -9.41 -5.30 -26.63
CA ALA A 103 -10.79 -5.76 -26.52
C ALA A 103 -11.39 -6.06 -27.90
N LYS A 104 -12.38 -6.97 -27.93
CA LYS A 104 -13.24 -7.19 -29.09
C LYS A 104 -14.67 -6.87 -28.68
N LEU A 105 -15.30 -5.96 -29.40
CA LEU A 105 -16.66 -5.51 -29.13
C LEU A 105 -17.58 -6.03 -30.24
N GLU A 106 -18.68 -6.65 -29.83
CA GLU A 106 -19.75 -7.09 -30.69
C GLU A 106 -20.94 -6.16 -30.47
N LEU A 107 -21.24 -5.35 -31.48
CA LEU A 107 -22.32 -4.37 -31.48
C LEU A 107 -23.43 -4.90 -32.38
N SER A 108 -24.68 -4.69 -31.99
CA SER A 108 -25.84 -5.01 -32.82
C SER A 108 -26.80 -3.83 -32.87
N GLY A 109 -27.55 -3.71 -33.96
CA GLY A 109 -28.52 -2.65 -34.15
C GLY A 109 -29.41 -2.89 -35.36
N ASN A 110 -30.27 -1.93 -35.65
CA ASN A 110 -31.16 -1.96 -36.80
C ASN A 110 -30.56 -1.11 -37.93
N CYS A 111 -30.50 -1.66 -39.14
CA CYS A 111 -30.05 -0.99 -40.35
C CYS A 111 -31.24 -0.82 -41.30
N LEU A 112 -31.53 0.44 -41.63
CA LEU A 112 -32.54 0.83 -42.60
C LEU A 112 -31.85 1.34 -43.85
N VAL A 113 -32.05 0.67 -44.99
CA VAL A 113 -31.54 1.11 -46.30
C VAL A 113 -32.75 1.37 -47.20
N GLY A 114 -33.07 2.65 -47.43
CA GLY A 114 -34.31 3.03 -48.12
C GLY A 114 -35.55 2.63 -47.32
N LEU A 115 -36.31 1.63 -47.81
CA LEU A 115 -37.50 1.08 -47.14
C LEU A 115 -37.26 -0.31 -46.52
N LEU A 116 -36.06 -0.85 -46.64
CA LEU A 116 -35.72 -2.18 -46.15
C LEU A 116 -35.16 -2.07 -44.73
N SER A 117 -35.80 -2.76 -43.79
CA SER A 117 -35.30 -2.92 -42.42
C SER A 117 -34.57 -4.24 -42.30
N ASP A 118 -33.36 -4.18 -41.78
CA ASP A 118 -32.53 -5.33 -41.51
C ASP A 118 -31.76 -5.14 -40.20
N LEU A 119 -31.09 -6.20 -39.75
CA LEU A 119 -30.23 -6.19 -38.57
C LEU A 119 -28.77 -6.17 -39.00
N ILE A 120 -27.97 -5.39 -38.27
CA ILE A 120 -26.54 -5.22 -38.49
C ILE A 120 -25.78 -5.66 -37.25
N ASP A 121 -24.81 -6.56 -37.47
CA ASP A 121 -23.87 -7.00 -36.45
C ASP A 121 -22.47 -6.50 -36.83
N ILE A 122 -21.81 -5.86 -35.88
CA ILE A 122 -20.49 -5.24 -36.07
C ILE A 122 -19.55 -5.81 -35.03
N LEU A 123 -18.49 -6.46 -35.51
CA LEU A 123 -17.39 -6.90 -34.68
C LEU A 123 -16.21 -5.93 -34.88
N VAL A 124 -15.77 -5.29 -33.81
CA VAL A 124 -14.65 -4.36 -33.81
C VAL A 124 -13.57 -4.79 -32.82
N ASP A 125 -12.35 -4.96 -33.32
CA ASP A 125 -11.17 -5.09 -32.47
C ASP A 125 -10.73 -3.67 -32.05
N VAL A 126 -10.53 -3.43 -30.76
CA VAL A 126 -10.05 -2.17 -30.22
C VAL A 126 -8.80 -2.40 -29.37
N ASN A 127 -7.85 -1.48 -29.47
CA ASN A 127 -6.69 -1.44 -28.61
C ASN A 127 -6.62 -0.07 -27.94
N ILE A 128 -6.75 -0.06 -26.62
CA ILE A 128 -6.76 1.15 -25.81
C ILE A 128 -5.43 1.22 -25.06
N THR A 129 -4.69 2.30 -25.27
CA THR A 129 -3.46 2.61 -24.53
C THR A 129 -3.72 3.83 -23.66
N ALA A 130 -3.46 3.73 -22.36
CA ALA A 130 -3.65 4.80 -21.41
C ALA A 130 -2.40 4.99 -20.54
N ASN A 131 -1.92 6.22 -20.43
CA ASN A 131 -0.87 6.58 -19.47
C ASN A 131 -1.53 7.03 -18.15
N VAL A 132 -1.32 6.24 -17.10
CA VAL A 132 -1.84 6.46 -15.75
C VAL A 132 -0.75 7.01 -14.84
N LYS A 133 -1.05 8.09 -14.13
CA LYS A 133 -0.09 8.78 -13.26
C LYS A 133 -0.72 9.10 -11.92
N CYS A 134 0.10 9.03 -10.87
CA CYS A 134 -0.28 9.55 -9.56
C CYS A 134 0.13 11.01 -9.48
N THR A 135 -0.76 11.87 -9.01
CA THR A 135 -0.55 13.31 -8.79
C THR A 135 -1.15 13.74 -7.45
N ASN A 136 -0.94 15.01 -7.07
CA ASN A 136 -1.59 15.66 -5.93
C ASN A 136 -1.53 14.82 -4.64
N PHE A 137 -0.31 14.57 -4.15
CA PHE A 137 -0.13 13.88 -2.88
C PHE A 137 -0.48 14.83 -1.72
N GLU A 138 -1.53 14.48 -0.97
CA GLU A 138 -1.92 15.20 0.24
C GLU A 138 -2.32 14.21 1.33
N SER A 139 -1.73 14.34 2.52
CA SER A 139 -2.10 13.59 3.73
C SER A 139 -2.25 12.07 3.54
N GLY A 140 -1.33 11.44 2.82
CA GLY A 140 -1.34 10.00 2.59
C GLY A 140 -2.31 9.51 1.51
N THR A 141 -2.86 10.44 0.72
CA THR A 141 -3.70 10.14 -0.44
C THR A 141 -3.10 10.69 -1.71
N VAL A 142 -3.40 10.03 -2.84
CA VAL A 142 -2.96 10.45 -4.18
C VAL A 142 -4.14 10.48 -5.12
N GLN A 143 -4.10 11.39 -6.07
CA GLN A 143 -5.01 11.39 -7.20
C GLN A 143 -4.43 10.54 -8.32
N VAL A 144 -5.22 9.66 -8.91
CA VAL A 144 -4.84 8.92 -10.12
C VAL A 144 -5.48 9.61 -11.31
N VAL A 145 -4.67 9.96 -12.32
CA VAL A 145 -5.12 10.66 -13.53
C VAL A 145 -4.64 9.92 -14.76
N ILE A 146 -5.43 10.02 -15.84
CA ILE A 146 -5.05 9.55 -17.17
C ILE A 146 -4.64 10.76 -18.01
N GLU A 147 -3.35 10.88 -18.36
CA GLU A 147 -2.84 12.03 -19.14
C GLU A 147 -2.95 11.80 -20.66
N ASP A 148 -2.88 10.55 -21.14
CA ASP A 148 -2.98 10.23 -22.57
C ASP A 148 -3.74 8.92 -22.79
N CYS A 149 -5.03 9.00 -23.16
CA CYS A 149 -5.79 7.83 -23.59
C CYS A 149 -5.97 7.83 -25.11
N LEU A 150 -5.41 6.81 -25.76
CA LEU A 150 -5.52 6.57 -27.18
C LEU A 150 -6.28 5.27 -27.43
N CYS A 151 -7.36 5.34 -28.20
CA CYS A 151 -8.09 4.17 -28.65
C CYS A 151 -7.92 3.99 -30.16
N ILE A 152 -7.29 2.89 -30.57
CA ILE A 152 -7.08 2.54 -31.97
C ILE A 152 -8.03 1.40 -32.33
N LEU A 153 -8.80 1.59 -33.41
CA LEU A 153 -9.66 0.56 -33.96
C LEU A 153 -8.84 -0.29 -34.94
N GLY A 154 -8.82 -1.60 -34.72
CA GLY A 154 -8.21 -2.60 -35.57
C GLY A 154 -9.16 -3.09 -36.66
N ALA A 155 -9.27 -4.41 -36.79
CA ALA A 155 -10.16 -5.02 -37.77
C ALA A 155 -11.64 -4.76 -37.40
N ILE A 156 -12.40 -4.29 -38.38
CA ILE A 156 -13.86 -4.11 -38.27
C ILE A 156 -14.51 -5.04 -39.29
N LYS A 157 -15.41 -5.90 -38.81
CA LYS A 157 -16.20 -6.82 -39.62
C LYS A 157 -17.67 -6.48 -39.44
N ILE A 158 -18.31 -6.11 -40.53
CA ILE A 158 -19.74 -5.78 -40.55
C ILE A 158 -20.46 -6.93 -41.24
N LYS A 159 -21.53 -7.40 -40.63
CA LYS A 159 -22.44 -8.40 -41.19
C LYS A 159 -23.84 -7.81 -41.19
N ILE A 160 -24.50 -7.94 -42.32
CA ILE A 160 -25.91 -7.57 -42.49
C ILE A 160 -26.66 -8.89 -42.71
N LEU A 161 -27.73 -9.13 -41.96
CA LEU A 161 -28.39 -10.44 -41.91
C LEU A 161 -29.04 -10.84 -43.25
N SER A 162 -29.48 -9.87 -44.07
CA SER A 162 -29.91 -10.12 -45.45
C SER A 162 -28.78 -10.45 -46.44
N GLY A 163 -27.51 -10.38 -46.01
CA GLY A 163 -26.34 -10.58 -46.86
C GLY A 163 -26.02 -9.40 -47.79
N LEU A 164 -26.80 -8.31 -47.73
CA LEU A 164 -26.70 -7.16 -48.63
C LEU A 164 -25.72 -6.10 -48.10
N LEU A 165 -24.43 -6.44 -48.02
CA LEU A 165 -23.37 -5.48 -47.66
C LEU A 165 -23.06 -4.55 -48.83
N SER A 166 -23.63 -3.35 -48.84
CA SER A 166 -23.20 -2.29 -49.77
C SER A 166 -21.89 -1.65 -49.28
N LEU A 167 -20.98 -1.34 -50.21
CA LEU A 167 -19.71 -0.66 -49.90
C LEU A 167 -19.92 0.68 -49.17
N SER A 168 -21.02 1.38 -49.47
CA SER A 168 -21.40 2.65 -48.83
C SER A 168 -21.72 2.51 -47.34
N VAL A 169 -22.43 1.44 -46.94
CA VAL A 169 -22.75 1.20 -45.51
C VAL A 169 -21.45 0.96 -44.73
N ASN A 170 -20.52 0.20 -45.32
CA ASN A 170 -19.24 -0.11 -44.69
C ASN A 170 -18.42 1.16 -44.40
N GLU A 171 -18.30 2.08 -45.36
CA GLU A 171 -17.52 3.30 -45.19
C GLU A 171 -18.13 4.26 -44.15
N ILE A 172 -19.45 4.46 -44.18
CA ILE A 172 -20.15 5.34 -43.23
C ILE A 172 -20.03 4.81 -41.80
N VAL A 173 -20.26 3.51 -41.59
CA VAL A 173 -20.11 2.86 -40.28
C VAL A 173 -18.67 2.97 -39.79
N LEU A 174 -17.70 2.69 -40.66
CA LEU A 174 -16.28 2.75 -40.33
C LEU A 174 -15.86 4.14 -39.85
N ASN A 175 -16.23 5.18 -40.59
CA ASN A 175 -15.89 6.56 -40.25
C ASN A 175 -16.55 7.00 -38.95
N GLN A 176 -17.83 6.69 -38.76
CA GLN A 176 -18.56 7.05 -37.54
C GLN A 176 -18.01 6.32 -36.30
N LEU A 177 -17.72 5.03 -36.40
CA LEU A 177 -17.14 4.26 -35.29
C LEU A 177 -15.74 4.77 -34.92
N ARG A 178 -14.91 5.09 -35.91
CA ARG A 178 -13.58 5.68 -35.67
C ARG A 178 -13.66 7.04 -34.98
N ALA A 179 -14.66 7.85 -35.30
CA ALA A 179 -14.87 9.15 -34.65
C ALA A 179 -15.47 9.02 -33.24
N THR A 180 -16.34 8.03 -33.03
CA THR A 180 -17.16 7.95 -31.81
C THR A 180 -16.54 7.07 -30.73
N LEU A 181 -16.07 5.87 -31.07
CA LEU A 181 -15.61 4.88 -30.08
C LEU A 181 -14.48 5.40 -29.18
N PRO A 182 -13.45 6.13 -29.68
CA PRO A 182 -12.43 6.69 -28.82
C PRO A 182 -13.00 7.65 -27.76
N GLY A 183 -13.96 8.48 -28.14
CA GLY A 183 -14.63 9.42 -27.23
C GLY A 183 -15.53 8.75 -26.18
N LEU A 184 -15.89 7.48 -26.38
CA LEU A 184 -16.71 6.71 -25.43
C LEU A 184 -15.87 5.77 -24.55
N LEU A 185 -14.87 5.10 -25.13
CA LEU A 185 -14.08 4.07 -24.45
C LEU A 185 -13.07 4.67 -23.47
N CYS A 186 -12.42 5.78 -23.82
CA CYS A 186 -11.44 6.41 -22.94
C CYS A 186 -12.04 6.89 -21.60
N PRO A 187 -13.21 7.56 -21.58
CA PRO A 187 -13.89 7.88 -20.33
C PRO A 187 -14.27 6.65 -19.49
N VAL A 188 -14.66 5.54 -20.14
CA VAL A 188 -14.95 4.30 -19.42
C VAL A 188 -13.69 3.75 -18.74
N VAL A 189 -12.54 3.75 -19.43
CA VAL A 189 -11.26 3.34 -18.83
C VAL A 189 -10.89 4.25 -17.65
N ASP A 190 -11.09 5.57 -17.78
CA ASP A 190 -10.86 6.52 -16.68
C ASP A 190 -11.69 6.21 -15.44
N ILE A 191 -12.99 5.96 -15.61
CA ILE A 191 -13.87 5.57 -14.51
C ILE A 191 -13.38 4.28 -13.84
N VAL A 192 -13.04 3.27 -14.64
CA VAL A 192 -12.60 1.96 -14.12
C VAL A 192 -11.27 2.10 -13.36
N ILE A 193 -10.32 2.87 -13.87
CA ILE A 193 -9.03 3.10 -13.18
C ILE A 193 -9.24 3.86 -11.87
N ASN A 194 -10.14 4.84 -11.84
CA ASN A 194 -10.49 5.54 -10.61
C ASN A 194 -11.15 4.61 -9.57
N LEU A 195 -12.00 3.67 -9.99
CA LEU A 195 -12.56 2.66 -9.10
C LEU A 195 -11.49 1.73 -8.52
N VAL A 196 -10.54 1.29 -9.35
CA VAL A 196 -9.40 0.47 -8.88
C VAL A 196 -8.53 1.26 -7.91
N ASN A 197 -8.30 2.55 -8.16
CA ASN A 197 -7.58 3.42 -7.23
C ASN A 197 -8.27 3.48 -5.87
N ILE A 198 -9.59 3.64 -5.81
CA ILE A 198 -10.35 3.65 -4.54
C ILE A 198 -10.12 2.34 -3.76
N GLN A 199 -10.17 1.20 -4.45
CA GLN A 199 -9.92 -0.11 -3.84
C GLN A 199 -8.49 -0.23 -3.31
N LEU A 200 -7.50 0.17 -4.11
CA LEU A 200 -6.09 0.11 -3.72
C LEU A 200 -5.80 1.03 -2.54
N MET A 201 -6.31 2.26 -2.57
CA MET A 201 -6.14 3.23 -1.47
C MET A 201 -6.77 2.75 -0.17
N GLY A 202 -7.89 2.02 -0.24
CA GLY A 202 -8.48 1.37 0.93
C GLY A 202 -7.58 0.31 1.58
N THR A 203 -6.61 -0.24 0.85
CA THR A 203 -5.63 -1.19 1.39
C THR A 203 -4.37 -0.52 1.93
N LEU A 204 -3.94 0.59 1.33
CA LEU A 204 -2.72 1.30 1.71
C LEU A 204 -2.92 2.20 2.94
N ASN A 205 -4.14 2.74 3.12
CA ASN A 205 -4.51 3.50 4.31
C ASN A 205 -5.26 2.59 5.30
N ALA A 206 -4.52 1.96 6.19
CA ALA A 206 -5.06 0.93 7.09
C ALA A 206 -4.65 1.16 8.55
N VAL A 207 -5.59 0.97 9.46
CA VAL A 207 -5.32 0.97 10.91
C VAL A 207 -5.40 -0.47 11.41
N ILE A 208 -4.25 -1.02 11.81
CA ILE A 208 -4.13 -2.39 12.30
C ILE A 208 -4.04 -2.37 13.82
N PRO A 209 -4.98 -3.00 14.55
CA PRO A 209 -4.90 -3.11 16.00
C PRO A 209 -3.80 -4.08 16.42
N VAL A 210 -3.04 -3.71 17.45
CA VAL A 210 -1.99 -4.52 18.06
C VAL A 210 -2.46 -4.96 19.44
N GLY A 211 -3.33 -5.97 19.45
CA GLY A 211 -3.98 -6.46 20.66
C GLY A 211 -4.68 -5.34 21.44
N THR A 212 -4.46 -5.29 22.76
CA THR A 212 -4.93 -4.22 23.63
C THR A 212 -3.88 -3.13 23.87
N ALA A 213 -2.72 -3.22 23.22
CA ALA A 213 -1.59 -2.33 23.48
C ALA A 213 -1.69 -1.02 22.69
N GLY A 214 -2.30 -1.06 21.50
CA GLY A 214 -2.49 0.11 20.65
C GLY A 214 -2.79 -0.24 19.20
N THR A 215 -2.39 0.63 18.27
CA THR A 215 -2.63 0.48 16.83
C THR A 215 -1.41 0.87 16.00
N ILE A 216 -1.32 0.35 14.78
CA ILE A 216 -0.37 0.82 13.76
C ILE A 216 -1.20 1.38 12.62
N HIS A 217 -0.96 2.65 12.29
CA HIS A 217 -1.62 3.31 11.17
C HIS A 217 -0.65 3.39 9.99
N TYR A 218 -0.95 2.63 8.94
CA TYR A 218 -0.25 2.67 7.67
C TYR A 218 -0.92 3.68 6.73
N GLN A 219 -0.10 4.46 6.03
CA GLN A 219 -0.54 5.39 4.98
C GLN A 219 0.59 5.63 3.99
N LEU A 220 0.29 6.20 2.82
CA LEU A 220 1.35 6.66 1.91
C LEU A 220 2.13 7.79 2.54
N ALA A 221 3.45 7.69 2.48
CA ALA A 221 4.35 8.77 2.85
C ALA A 221 4.62 9.67 1.64
N SER A 222 4.81 9.14 0.44
CA SER A 222 5.12 9.97 -0.72
C SER A 222 4.28 9.59 -1.93
N LEU A 223 4.45 10.38 -3.00
CA LEU A 223 3.87 10.05 -4.29
C LEU A 223 4.52 8.77 -4.84
N PRO A 224 3.73 7.75 -5.23
CA PRO A 224 4.25 6.57 -5.91
C PRO A 224 5.09 6.95 -7.13
N PHE A 225 6.22 6.28 -7.31
CA PHE A 225 7.12 6.55 -8.42
C PHE A 225 7.45 5.30 -9.20
N THR A 226 7.70 5.45 -10.50
CA THR A 226 8.07 4.36 -11.39
C THR A 226 9.54 4.46 -11.75
N SER A 227 10.27 3.35 -11.61
CA SER A 227 11.69 3.24 -12.00
C SER A 227 11.88 2.63 -13.40
N GLY A 228 10.80 2.12 -14.00
CA GLY A 228 10.84 1.27 -15.20
C GLY A 228 10.94 -0.22 -14.90
N LEU A 229 11.54 -0.57 -13.76
CA LEU A 229 11.67 -1.96 -13.30
C LEU A 229 10.63 -2.31 -12.24
N PHE A 230 10.18 -1.33 -11.47
CA PHE A 230 9.20 -1.50 -10.39
C PHE A 230 8.42 -0.21 -10.12
N LEU A 231 7.28 -0.34 -9.47
CA LEU A 231 6.54 0.76 -8.84
C LEU A 231 6.99 0.84 -7.37
N GLY A 232 7.59 1.96 -7.01
CA GLY A 232 7.99 2.29 -5.64
C GLY A 232 6.84 2.92 -4.87
N LEU A 233 6.61 2.44 -3.65
CA LEU A 233 5.62 2.95 -2.71
C LEU A 233 6.31 3.17 -1.37
N ASP A 234 6.38 4.42 -0.94
CA ASP A 234 6.84 4.79 0.39
C ASP A 234 5.64 4.92 1.32
N LEU A 235 5.70 4.23 2.46
CA LEU A 235 4.65 4.16 3.46
C LEU A 235 5.17 4.71 4.78
N ASP A 236 4.29 5.39 5.50
CA ASP A 236 4.47 5.74 6.91
C ASP A 236 3.69 4.74 7.78
N GLY A 237 4.23 4.44 8.95
CA GLY A 237 3.71 3.43 9.88
C GLY A 237 3.62 4.01 11.29
N ALA A 238 2.64 4.86 11.55
CA ALA A 238 2.51 5.50 12.85
C ALA A 238 2.08 4.50 13.94
N VAL A 239 3.01 4.15 14.83
CA VAL A 239 2.78 3.27 15.98
C VAL A 239 2.18 4.08 17.13
N LYS A 240 0.93 3.78 17.50
CA LYS A 240 0.16 4.50 18.52
C LYS A 240 -0.14 3.60 19.71
N GLN A 241 0.10 4.09 20.92
CA GLN A 241 -0.28 3.43 22.16
C GLN A 241 -1.77 3.64 22.48
N VAL A 242 -2.33 2.80 23.36
CA VAL A 242 -3.61 3.12 24.01
C VAL A 242 -3.49 4.48 24.70
N GLY A 243 -4.40 5.40 24.36
CA GLY A 243 -4.33 6.81 24.77
C GLY A 243 -3.88 7.77 23.66
N GLY A 244 -3.45 7.26 22.51
CA GLY A 244 -3.20 8.05 21.30
C GLY A 244 -1.77 8.58 21.13
N SER A 245 -0.90 8.38 22.12
CA SER A 245 0.52 8.77 22.04
C SER A 245 1.26 7.97 20.97
N ILE A 246 2.01 8.66 20.11
CA ILE A 246 2.83 8.05 19.05
C ILE A 246 4.19 7.65 19.63
N ILE A 247 4.64 6.43 19.32
CA ILE A 247 5.99 5.97 19.65
C ILE A 247 6.95 6.50 18.57
N PRO A 248 7.92 7.37 18.93
CA PRO A 248 8.82 7.97 17.97
C PRO A 248 9.73 6.92 17.34
N HIS A 249 9.89 7.00 16.02
CA HIS A 249 10.83 6.19 15.27
C HIS A 249 11.30 6.96 14.04
N ASP A 250 12.43 6.53 13.49
CA ASP A 250 12.91 7.03 12.20
C ASP A 250 11.99 6.51 11.10
N SER A 251 11.25 7.45 10.51
CA SER A 251 10.43 7.26 9.34
C SER A 251 11.19 7.79 8.13
N SER A 252 12.38 7.33 7.76
CA SER A 252 13.01 7.73 6.49
C SER A 252 13.04 6.56 5.51
N ALA A 253 12.89 6.83 4.21
CA ALA A 253 12.66 5.77 3.21
C ALA A 253 13.72 4.66 3.31
N SER A 254 13.30 3.41 3.20
CA SER A 254 14.18 2.26 3.31
C SER A 254 14.85 1.95 1.97
N ALA A 255 16.14 1.61 1.99
CA ALA A 255 16.79 1.10 0.80
C ALA A 255 16.16 -0.25 0.43
N LEU A 256 15.62 -0.32 -0.80
CA LEU A 256 14.97 -1.52 -1.30
C LEU A 256 15.99 -2.44 -1.97
N PRO A 257 15.99 -3.75 -1.67
CA PRO A 257 16.78 -4.68 -2.44
C PRO A 257 16.23 -4.81 -3.86
N PRO A 258 17.04 -5.30 -4.81
CA PRO A 258 16.58 -5.55 -6.17
C PRO A 258 15.38 -6.50 -6.18
N LEU A 259 14.36 -6.15 -6.97
CA LEU A 259 13.11 -6.91 -7.03
C LEU A 259 13.28 -8.32 -7.61
N LEU A 260 14.26 -8.50 -8.53
CA LEU A 260 14.54 -9.77 -9.21
C LEU A 260 13.24 -10.43 -9.74
N ASP A 261 13.06 -11.74 -9.52
CA ASP A 261 11.87 -12.51 -9.92
C ASP A 261 10.74 -12.47 -8.87
N LYS A 262 10.79 -11.54 -7.90
CA LYS A 262 9.75 -11.41 -6.88
C LYS A 262 8.65 -10.46 -7.35
N LEU A 263 7.41 -10.76 -6.94
CA LEU A 263 6.27 -9.91 -7.26
C LEU A 263 6.25 -8.62 -6.44
N LEU A 264 6.75 -8.70 -5.20
CA LEU A 264 6.71 -7.66 -4.18
C LEU A 264 7.96 -7.77 -3.29
N VAL A 265 8.53 -6.63 -2.91
CA VAL A 265 9.57 -6.52 -1.89
C VAL A 265 9.17 -5.41 -0.92
N LEU A 266 9.33 -5.67 0.38
CA LEU A 266 9.06 -4.71 1.45
C LEU A 266 10.35 -4.50 2.26
N GLY A 267 10.76 -3.25 2.40
CA GLY A 267 11.84 -2.80 3.27
C GLY A 267 11.27 -2.21 4.56
N LEU A 268 11.76 -2.70 5.70
CA LEU A 268 11.38 -2.24 7.03
C LEU A 268 12.60 -1.73 7.77
N ARG A 269 12.51 -0.54 8.38
CA ARG A 269 13.58 -0.06 9.25
C ARG A 269 13.56 -0.73 10.61
N GLN A 270 14.75 -0.91 11.17
CA GLN A 270 14.94 -1.36 12.55
C GLN A 270 14.23 -0.44 13.56
N SER A 271 14.25 0.88 13.33
CA SER A 271 13.58 1.87 14.18
C SER A 271 12.07 1.62 14.27
N PHE A 272 11.42 1.33 13.14
CA PHE A 272 10.00 1.00 13.09
C PHE A 272 9.71 -0.31 13.85
N LEU A 273 10.51 -1.35 13.62
CA LEU A 273 10.38 -2.61 14.35
C LEU A 273 10.56 -2.43 15.86
N ASN A 274 11.47 -1.55 16.30
CA ASN A 274 11.68 -1.23 17.72
C ASN A 274 10.48 -0.53 18.34
N ALA A 275 9.84 0.38 17.59
CA ALA A 275 8.60 1.03 18.05
C ALA A 275 7.46 0.01 18.20
N VAL A 276 7.29 -0.88 17.21
CA VAL A 276 6.30 -1.97 17.29
C VAL A 276 6.61 -2.93 18.44
N LEU A 277 7.87 -3.29 18.66
CA LEU A 277 8.27 -4.17 19.77
C LEU A 277 8.01 -3.52 21.14
N SER A 278 8.28 -2.22 21.26
CA SER A 278 7.98 -1.44 22.47
C SER A 278 6.47 -1.38 22.76
N LEU A 279 5.64 -1.38 21.71
CA LEU A 279 4.19 -1.48 21.87
C LEU A 279 3.76 -2.87 22.34
N LEU A 280 4.34 -3.93 21.75
CA LEU A 280 3.99 -5.33 22.01
C LEU A 280 4.46 -5.82 23.40
N ILE A 281 5.67 -5.48 23.80
CA ILE A 281 6.28 -5.96 25.04
C ILE A 281 5.98 -4.97 26.17
N GLN A 282 4.81 -5.13 26.78
CA GLN A 282 4.44 -4.46 28.03
C GLN A 282 4.47 -5.47 29.17
N ILE A 283 5.67 -5.87 29.59
CA ILE A 283 5.82 -6.82 30.70
C ILE A 283 5.62 -6.07 32.02
N PRO A 284 4.56 -6.37 32.80
CA PRO A 284 4.37 -5.74 34.09
C PRO A 284 5.47 -6.18 35.07
N PRO A 285 5.82 -5.35 36.07
CA PRO A 285 6.72 -5.74 37.14
C PRO A 285 6.29 -7.05 37.79
N GLN A 286 7.15 -8.07 37.76
CA GLN A 286 6.87 -9.34 38.42
C GLN A 286 7.57 -9.36 39.76
N THR A 287 6.83 -9.64 40.83
CA THR A 287 7.39 -9.75 42.18
C THR A 287 7.04 -11.12 42.73
N PHE A 288 8.03 -11.83 43.23
CA PHE A 288 7.85 -13.14 43.84
C PHE A 288 8.77 -13.32 45.04
N THR A 289 8.32 -14.14 45.98
CA THR A 289 9.11 -14.55 47.14
C THR A 289 10.11 -15.62 46.71
N CYS A 290 11.33 -15.55 47.22
CA CYS A 290 12.35 -16.57 46.99
C CYS A 290 12.03 -17.81 47.81
N THR A 291 11.29 -18.73 47.19
CA THR A 291 11.06 -20.06 47.74
C THR A 291 11.40 -21.12 46.68
N PRO A 292 11.84 -22.33 47.09
CA PRO A 292 12.22 -23.40 46.16
C PRO A 292 11.07 -23.83 45.22
N GLU A 293 9.83 -23.61 45.63
CA GLU A 293 8.63 -23.90 44.84
C GLU A 293 8.48 -22.93 43.65
N VAL A 294 8.96 -21.69 43.78
CA VAL A 294 8.89 -20.67 42.72
C VAL A 294 10.05 -20.83 41.73
N PHE A 295 11.28 -21.05 42.22
CA PHE A 295 12.41 -21.39 41.37
C PHE A 295 13.47 -22.22 42.11
N SER A 296 14.05 -23.21 41.41
CA SER A 296 14.97 -24.19 41.99
C SER A 296 16.26 -23.61 42.58
N GLY A 297 16.63 -22.38 42.21
CA GLY A 297 17.81 -21.68 42.72
C GLY A 297 17.58 -20.87 44.01
N ALA A 298 16.37 -20.84 44.56
CA ALA A 298 15.99 -19.91 45.64
C ALA A 298 16.86 -20.04 46.90
N SER A 299 17.07 -21.27 47.39
CA SER A 299 17.87 -21.50 48.60
C SER A 299 19.32 -21.04 48.43
N ARG A 300 19.91 -21.30 47.24
CA ARG A 300 21.29 -20.88 46.93
C ARG A 300 21.41 -19.37 46.85
N LEU A 301 20.41 -18.70 46.28
CA LEU A 301 20.38 -17.24 46.24
C LEU A 301 20.28 -16.67 47.66
N GLN A 302 19.38 -17.19 48.49
CA GLN A 302 19.22 -16.72 49.86
C GLN A 302 20.50 -16.87 50.71
N GLU A 303 21.19 -18.00 50.57
CA GLU A 303 22.48 -18.24 51.22
C GLU A 303 23.54 -17.23 50.73
N ALA A 304 23.68 -17.06 49.40
CA ALA A 304 24.62 -16.11 48.82
C ALA A 304 24.36 -14.66 49.28
N ILE A 305 23.10 -14.22 49.32
CA ILE A 305 22.74 -12.89 49.82
C ILE A 305 23.12 -12.73 51.29
N THR A 306 22.85 -13.75 52.12
CA THR A 306 23.18 -13.74 53.54
C THR A 306 24.70 -13.58 53.75
N THR A 307 25.53 -14.20 52.90
CA THR A 307 26.99 -14.03 52.96
C THR A 307 27.48 -12.64 52.53
N LEU A 308 26.74 -11.94 51.67
CA LEU A 308 27.09 -10.60 51.18
C LEU A 308 26.69 -9.48 52.14
N VAL A 309 25.83 -9.76 53.12
CA VAL A 309 25.37 -8.76 54.09
C VAL A 309 26.51 -8.36 55.05
N PRO A 310 26.85 -7.06 55.15
CA PRO A 310 27.89 -6.60 56.08
C PRO A 310 27.55 -6.93 57.54
N ALA A 311 28.56 -7.28 58.33
CA ALA A 311 28.38 -7.70 59.73
C ALA A 311 27.66 -6.65 60.62
N GLY A 312 27.70 -5.37 60.25
CA GLY A 312 27.04 -4.27 60.96
C GLY A 312 25.59 -3.97 60.53
N CYS A 313 25.03 -4.63 59.50
CA CYS A 313 23.66 -4.36 59.07
C CYS A 313 22.65 -5.14 59.93
N SER A 314 22.29 -4.58 61.09
CA SER A 314 21.26 -5.16 61.98
C SER A 314 19.89 -5.24 61.31
N ALA A 315 19.54 -4.26 60.47
CA ALA A 315 18.29 -4.24 59.70
C ALA A 315 18.21 -5.35 58.64
N CYS A 316 19.35 -5.81 58.12
CA CYS A 316 19.42 -6.89 57.14
C CYS A 316 19.29 -8.28 57.79
N ARG A 317 19.55 -8.38 59.10
CA ARG A 317 19.47 -9.63 59.88
C ARG A 317 18.04 -9.83 60.39
N GLY A 318 17.11 -10.08 59.47
CA GLY A 318 15.72 -10.43 59.77
C GLY A 318 15.36 -11.84 59.29
N THR A 319 14.31 -12.42 59.86
CA THR A 319 13.70 -13.71 59.42
C THR A 319 12.73 -13.55 58.24
N SER A 320 12.52 -12.32 57.77
CA SER A 320 11.63 -12.02 56.67
C SER A 320 12.13 -12.66 55.37
N PRO A 321 11.24 -13.26 54.56
CA PRO A 321 11.64 -13.93 53.34
C PRO A 321 12.18 -12.94 52.30
N LEU A 322 13.17 -13.37 51.54
CA LEU A 322 13.75 -12.60 50.44
C LEU A 322 12.74 -12.52 49.29
N SER A 323 12.57 -11.35 48.70
CA SER A 323 11.72 -11.12 47.53
C SER A 323 12.55 -10.61 46.36
N VAL A 324 12.17 -11.04 45.16
CA VAL A 324 12.77 -10.59 43.90
C VAL A 324 11.69 -9.91 43.08
N LYS A 325 12.01 -8.70 42.62
CA LYS A 325 11.20 -7.96 41.67
C LYS A 325 11.97 -7.81 40.36
N LEU A 326 11.36 -8.26 39.28
CA LEU A 326 11.84 -8.11 37.91
C LEU A 326 11.05 -7.00 37.23
N THR A 327 11.76 -6.00 36.72
CA THR A 327 11.18 -4.90 35.94
C THR A 327 11.94 -4.73 34.65
N LEU A 328 11.23 -4.55 33.53
CA LEU A 328 11.88 -4.16 32.28
C LEU A 328 12.59 -2.81 32.47
N SER A 329 13.81 -2.71 31.99
CA SER A 329 14.68 -1.53 32.12
C SER A 329 14.90 -0.92 30.74
N GLY A 330 14.14 0.13 30.43
CA GLY A 330 14.15 0.75 29.10
C GLY A 330 13.28 0.00 28.10
N ASN A 331 13.40 0.38 26.82
CA ASN A 331 12.62 -0.20 25.74
C ASN A 331 13.32 -1.43 25.15
N PRO A 332 12.56 -2.47 24.75
CA PRO A 332 13.12 -3.61 24.04
C PRO A 332 13.65 -3.15 22.67
N LEU A 333 14.77 -3.73 22.23
CA LEU A 333 15.40 -3.38 20.96
C LEU A 333 15.55 -4.61 20.08
N ILE A 334 15.30 -4.42 18.80
CA ILE A 334 15.65 -5.33 17.72
C ILE A 334 16.89 -4.74 17.06
N LEU A 335 17.91 -5.60 16.89
CA LEU A 335 19.09 -5.33 16.10
C LEU A 335 19.02 -6.20 14.86
N LEU A 336 18.97 -5.55 13.70
CA LEU A 336 18.96 -6.22 12.40
C LEU A 336 20.39 -6.24 11.86
N GLU A 337 20.89 -7.46 11.65
CA GLU A 337 22.15 -7.75 10.99
C GLU A 337 21.87 -8.59 9.74
N GLU A 338 22.88 -8.77 8.89
CA GLU A 338 22.74 -9.64 7.74
C GLU A 338 22.34 -11.07 8.19
N ASN A 339 21.20 -11.56 7.68
CA ASN A 339 20.63 -12.88 8.00
C ASN A 339 20.38 -13.14 9.49
N LYS A 340 20.31 -12.09 10.32
CA LYS A 340 20.15 -12.25 11.78
C LYS A 340 19.34 -11.12 12.38
N ALA A 341 18.37 -11.47 13.21
CA ALA A 341 17.67 -10.53 14.06
C ALA A 341 17.92 -10.91 15.53
N THR A 342 18.34 -9.92 16.31
CA THR A 342 18.62 -10.10 17.74
C THR A 342 17.66 -9.24 18.54
N VAL A 343 17.05 -9.80 19.58
CA VAL A 343 16.21 -9.04 20.51
C VAL A 343 17.00 -8.82 21.80
N GLU A 344 17.22 -7.55 22.15
CA GLU A 344 17.83 -7.14 23.39
C GLU A 344 16.77 -6.70 24.40
N LEU A 345 16.75 -7.36 25.55
CA LEU A 345 15.88 -7.07 26.67
C LEU A 345 16.73 -6.73 27.89
N SER A 346 16.66 -5.49 28.34
CA SER A 346 17.26 -5.08 29.60
C SER A 346 16.26 -5.29 30.74
N VAL A 347 16.64 -6.06 31.76
CA VAL A 347 15.83 -6.33 32.94
C VAL A 347 16.57 -5.86 34.18
N MET A 348 15.86 -5.14 35.04
CA MET A 348 16.32 -4.75 36.35
C MET A 348 15.77 -5.74 37.38
N ILE A 349 16.69 -6.29 38.18
CA ILE A 349 16.44 -7.30 39.19
C ILE A 349 16.69 -6.65 40.54
N GLN A 350 15.61 -6.40 41.27
CA GLN A 350 15.66 -5.84 42.61
C GLN A 350 15.45 -6.98 43.62
N VAL A 351 16.45 -7.19 44.47
CA VAL A 351 16.39 -8.14 45.57
C VAL A 351 16.19 -7.36 46.85
N PHE A 352 15.10 -7.65 47.57
CA PHE A 352 14.71 -6.88 48.74
C PHE A 352 14.08 -7.76 49.82
N VAL A 353 13.98 -7.20 51.02
CA VAL A 353 13.27 -7.79 52.16
C VAL A 353 12.12 -6.86 52.52
N GLN A 354 10.94 -7.42 52.70
CA GLN A 354 9.75 -6.69 53.15
C GLN A 354 9.43 -7.11 54.58
N HIS A 355 9.56 -6.18 55.52
CA HIS A 355 9.15 -6.39 56.90
C HIS A 355 7.64 -6.17 57.03
N LEU A 356 6.99 -6.96 57.89
CA LEU A 356 5.51 -7.01 58.04
C LEU A 356 4.86 -5.64 58.30
N ASP A 357 5.57 -4.70 58.93
CA ASP A 357 5.11 -3.33 59.23
C ASP A 357 6.20 -2.26 58.96
N GLY A 358 7.19 -2.56 58.10
CA GLY A 358 8.39 -1.73 57.93
C GLY A 358 8.70 -1.33 56.47
N PRO A 359 9.67 -0.43 56.26
CA PRO A 359 10.10 -0.02 54.93
C PRO A 359 10.73 -1.19 54.15
N ILE A 360 10.62 -1.15 52.82
CA ILE A 360 11.28 -2.10 51.92
C ILE A 360 12.79 -1.89 52.02
N LEU A 361 13.52 -2.94 52.43
CA LEU A 361 14.98 -2.93 52.48
C LEU A 361 15.53 -3.52 51.18
N ASN A 362 16.06 -2.66 50.31
CA ASN A 362 16.74 -3.10 49.09
C ASN A 362 18.13 -3.62 49.43
N LEU A 363 18.39 -4.88 49.09
CA LEU A 363 19.68 -5.52 49.33
C LEU A 363 20.58 -5.42 48.11
N LEU A 364 20.05 -5.73 46.93
CA LEU A 364 20.78 -5.69 45.66
C LEU A 364 19.90 -5.16 44.54
N LEU A 365 20.53 -4.42 43.64
CA LEU A 365 19.94 -3.98 42.39
C LEU A 365 20.89 -4.36 41.26
N LEU A 366 20.43 -5.23 40.38
CA LEU A 366 21.20 -5.74 39.25
C LEU A 366 20.52 -5.33 37.96
N LYS A 367 21.32 -5.09 36.92
CA LYS A 367 20.83 -4.92 35.54
C LYS A 367 21.36 -6.09 34.72
N ALA A 368 20.47 -6.89 34.16
CA ALA A 368 20.78 -7.96 33.23
C ALA A 368 20.34 -7.56 31.82
N VAL A 369 21.13 -7.94 30.82
CA VAL A 369 20.74 -7.83 29.41
C VAL A 369 20.58 -9.24 28.88
N SER A 370 19.36 -9.62 28.52
CA SER A 370 19.07 -10.86 27.81
C SER A 370 19.14 -10.60 26.32
N VAL A 371 19.88 -11.43 25.60
CA VAL A 371 20.05 -11.38 24.16
C VAL A 371 19.48 -12.67 23.60
N ASP A 372 18.35 -12.60 22.92
CA ASP A 372 17.79 -13.77 22.21
C ASP A 372 18.14 -13.64 20.72
N VAL A 373 18.80 -14.66 20.18
CA VAL A 373 19.26 -14.70 18.79
C VAL A 373 18.39 -15.71 18.05
N LYS A 374 17.56 -15.22 17.13
CA LYS A 374 16.81 -16.10 16.24
C LYS A 374 17.43 -16.03 14.85
N THR A 375 18.19 -17.07 14.50
CA THR A 375 18.65 -17.30 13.11
C THR A 375 17.51 -17.96 12.34
N SER A 376 17.06 -17.33 11.24
CA SER A 376 16.13 -17.92 10.27
C SER A 376 16.86 -18.70 9.20
#